data_AF-A0A109BCZ8-F1
#
_entry.id   AF-A0A109BCZ8-F1
#
_cell.length_a   1.000
_cell.length_b   1.000
_cell.length_c   1.000
_cell.angle_alpha   90.00
_cell.angle_beta   90.00
_cell.angle_gamma   90.00
#
_symmetry.space_group_name_H-M   'P 1'
#
loop_
_entity.id
_entity.type
_entity.pdbx_description
1 polymer ?
#
loop_
_entity_poly.entity_id
_entity_poly.type
_entity_poly.pdbx_seq_one_letter_code
_entity_poly.pdbx_strand_id
1 'polypeptide(L)'
;MLEDGLYGLRFVATDGDEPGASGGLAVLRSGTVLGSDPLGAVFTGTYEYDDGRELNRVRLRLDVPPDGVLVNGYAAGPHGATLHIAGAFPRASVDSAAYLQVAGSPISVEIRYLGPLPN
;
A
#
# COMPACT_ATOMS: atom_id res chain seq x y z
N MET A 1 -13.45 -3.12 -8.37
CA MET A 1 -12.29 -2.82 -9.22
C MET A 1 -11.87 -1.39 -8.97
N LEU A 2 -10.57 -1.12 -8.89
CA LEU A 2 -9.98 0.21 -8.85
C LEU A 2 -9.79 0.74 -10.27
N GLU A 3 -9.92 2.06 -10.43
CA GLU A 3 -9.72 2.74 -11.72
C GLU A 3 -8.25 3.13 -11.93
N ASP A 4 -7.81 3.28 -13.16
CA ASP A 4 -6.52 3.91 -13.43
C ASP A 4 -6.55 5.37 -12.95
N GLY A 5 -5.53 5.80 -12.21
CA GLY A 5 -5.52 7.12 -11.60
C GLY A 5 -4.51 7.30 -10.49
N LEU A 6 -4.62 8.45 -9.83
CA LEU A 6 -3.87 8.83 -8.64
C LEU A 6 -4.68 8.52 -7.38
N TYR A 7 -4.00 7.99 -6.38
CA TYR A 7 -4.57 7.56 -5.12
C TYR A 7 -3.80 8.13 -3.94
N GLY A 8 -4.53 8.59 -2.93
CA GLY A 8 -4.02 8.88 -1.60
C GLY A 8 -4.13 7.64 -0.73
N LEU A 9 -3.09 7.37 0.04
CA LEU A 9 -3.03 6.25 0.96
C LEU A 9 -2.85 6.76 2.39
N ARG A 10 -3.51 6.10 3.34
CA ARG A 10 -3.24 6.24 4.77
C ARG A 10 -2.94 4.87 5.35
N PHE A 11 -1.79 4.73 5.97
CA PHE A 11 -1.32 3.49 6.60
C PHE A 11 -1.53 3.61 8.10
N VAL A 12 -2.16 2.60 8.70
CA VAL A 12 -2.42 2.54 10.14
C VAL A 12 -1.99 1.17 10.65
N ALA A 13 -1.09 1.13 11.62
CA ALA A 13 -0.76 -0.10 12.32
C ALA A 13 -1.99 -0.58 13.11
N THR A 14 -2.31 -1.88 13.00
CA THR A 14 -3.44 -2.46 13.74
C THR A 14 -3.03 -2.96 15.13
N ASP A 15 -1.72 -3.08 15.38
CA ASP A 15 -1.15 -3.57 16.63
C ASP A 15 -0.29 -2.47 17.29
N GLY A 16 -0.53 -2.17 18.58
CA GLY A 16 0.25 -1.22 19.39
C GLY A 16 -0.59 -0.34 20.33
N ASP A 17 0.03 0.19 21.40
CA ASP A 17 -0.62 1.10 22.38
C ASP A 17 -0.85 2.52 21.83
N GLU A 18 -0.13 2.93 20.77
CA GLU A 18 -0.42 4.12 19.95
C GLU A 18 -0.31 3.76 18.47
N PRO A 19 -1.39 3.84 17.68
CA PRO A 19 -1.33 3.54 16.26
C PRO A 19 -0.53 4.61 15.52
N GLY A 20 0.66 4.25 15.07
CA GLY A 20 1.41 5.05 14.10
C GLY A 20 0.59 5.19 12.82
N ALA A 21 0.42 6.44 12.35
CA ALA A 21 -0.23 6.73 11.08
C ALA A 21 0.75 7.43 10.15
N SER A 22 0.83 6.94 8.91
CA SER A 22 1.56 7.59 7.83
C SER A 22 0.68 7.67 6.59
N GLY A 23 1.11 8.40 5.57
CA GLY A 23 0.39 8.50 4.31
C GLY A 23 1.33 8.42 3.12
N GLY A 24 0.77 8.21 1.94
CA GLY A 24 1.52 8.13 0.70
C GLY A 24 0.66 8.43 -0.52
N LEU A 25 1.29 8.44 -1.67
CA LEU A 25 0.63 8.58 -2.96
C LEU A 25 0.95 7.37 -3.83
N ALA A 26 -0.02 6.93 -4.61
CA ALA A 26 0.12 5.84 -5.56
C ALA A 26 -0.52 6.20 -6.89
N VAL A 27 0.10 5.73 -7.97
CA VAL A 27 -0.44 5.71 -9.32
C VAL A 27 -0.77 4.27 -9.66
N LEU A 28 -1.99 4.05 -10.16
CA LEU A 28 -2.41 2.82 -10.82
C LEU A 28 -2.57 3.13 -12.30
N ARG A 29 -1.86 2.38 -13.16
CA ARG A 29 -2.02 2.44 -14.61
C ARG A 29 -1.93 1.05 -15.22
N SER A 30 -3.00 0.61 -15.86
CA SER A 30 -3.06 -0.66 -16.60
C SER A 30 -2.56 -1.84 -15.77
N GLY A 31 -3.03 -1.91 -14.51
CA GLY A 31 -2.64 -2.96 -13.55
C GLY A 31 -1.26 -2.79 -12.94
N THR A 32 -0.49 -1.74 -13.26
CA THR A 32 0.79 -1.43 -12.62
C THR A 32 0.59 -0.43 -11.49
N VAL A 33 1.20 -0.69 -10.34
CA VAL A 33 1.20 0.18 -9.17
C VAL A 33 2.60 0.76 -8.97
N LEU A 34 2.68 2.07 -8.77
CA LEU A 34 3.88 2.78 -8.33
C LEU A 34 3.48 3.82 -7.30
N GLY A 35 4.19 3.91 -6.19
CA GLY A 35 3.96 4.98 -5.22
C GLY A 35 5.07 5.11 -4.21
N SER A 36 4.91 6.10 -3.34
CA SER A 36 5.86 6.40 -2.28
C SER A 36 5.20 7.10 -1.10
N ASP A 37 5.94 7.18 0.00
CA ASP A 37 5.61 8.01 1.15
C ASP A 37 6.58 9.20 1.30
N PRO A 38 6.29 10.18 2.19
CA PRO A 38 7.18 11.30 2.47
C PRO A 38 8.53 10.93 3.12
N LEU A 39 8.67 9.70 3.63
CA LEU A 39 9.88 9.23 4.29
C LEU A 39 10.83 8.52 3.32
N GLY A 40 10.44 8.41 2.04
CA GLY A 40 11.27 7.85 0.98
C GLY A 40 11.08 6.35 0.76
N ALA A 41 10.10 5.72 1.41
CA ALA A 41 9.72 4.36 1.07
C ALA A 41 9.02 4.35 -0.30
N VAL A 42 9.38 3.40 -1.15
CA VAL A 42 8.84 3.25 -2.51
C VAL A 42 8.18 1.90 -2.63
N PHE A 43 6.97 1.85 -3.18
CA PHE A 43 6.29 0.60 -3.48
C PHE A 43 5.95 0.49 -4.96
N THR A 44 6.22 -0.68 -5.53
CA THR A 44 5.99 -0.99 -6.95
C THR A 44 5.32 -2.34 -7.08
N GLY A 45 4.54 -2.58 -8.13
CA GLY A 45 4.02 -3.92 -8.37
C GLY A 45 2.78 -3.95 -9.25
N THR A 46 1.93 -4.93 -8.99
CA THR A 46 0.76 -5.22 -9.84
C THR A 46 -0.53 -5.24 -9.05
N TYR A 47 -1.59 -4.82 -9.72
CA TYR A 47 -2.97 -4.89 -9.30
C TYR A 47 -3.77 -5.72 -10.32
N GLU A 48 -4.60 -6.64 -9.83
CA GLU A 48 -5.58 -7.36 -10.64
C GLU A 48 -6.93 -7.41 -9.90
N TYR A 49 -8.02 -7.45 -10.66
CA TYR A 49 -9.36 -7.72 -10.12
C TYR A 49 -9.79 -9.12 -10.55
N ASP A 50 -10.06 -9.99 -9.57
CA ASP A 50 -10.64 -11.32 -9.78
C ASP A 50 -12.16 -11.19 -9.75
N ASP A 51 -12.77 -11.11 -10.94
CA ASP A 51 -14.22 -10.97 -11.09
C ASP A 51 -15.00 -12.18 -10.55
N GLY A 52 -14.45 -13.39 -10.67
CA GLY A 52 -15.09 -14.60 -10.18
C GLY A 52 -15.17 -14.69 -8.65
N ARG A 53 -14.32 -13.94 -7.94
CA ARG A 53 -14.31 -13.86 -6.47
C ARG A 53 -14.69 -12.48 -5.93
N GLU A 54 -14.93 -11.52 -6.81
CA GLU A 54 -15.12 -10.10 -6.49
C GLU A 54 -14.00 -9.51 -5.59
N LEU A 55 -12.75 -9.93 -5.84
CA LEU A 55 -11.59 -9.54 -5.03
C LEU A 55 -10.61 -8.68 -5.83
N ASN A 56 -10.20 -7.57 -5.22
CA ASN A 56 -8.99 -6.86 -5.61
C ASN A 56 -7.77 -7.62 -5.10
N ARG A 57 -6.73 -7.78 -5.91
CA ARG A 57 -5.46 -8.39 -5.50
C ARG A 57 -4.30 -7.47 -5.84
N VAL A 58 -3.34 -7.42 -4.93
CA VAL A 58 -2.10 -6.66 -5.11
C VAL A 58 -0.91 -7.55 -4.81
N ARG A 59 0.16 -7.35 -5.58
CA ARG A 59 1.48 -7.89 -5.31
C ARG A 59 2.46 -6.74 -5.43
N LEU A 60 3.03 -6.32 -4.31
CA LEU A 60 3.91 -5.17 -4.22
C LEU A 60 5.29 -5.58 -3.73
N ARG A 61 6.29 -4.85 -4.19
CA ARG A 61 7.62 -4.75 -3.62
C ARG A 61 7.71 -3.38 -2.94
N LEU A 62 8.00 -3.37 -1.65
CA LEU A 62 8.25 -2.18 -0.85
C LEU A 62 9.75 -2.08 -0.56
N ASP A 63 10.39 -1.04 -1.04
CA ASP A 63 11.77 -0.69 -0.74
C ASP A 63 11.78 0.41 0.33
N VAL A 64 12.38 0.09 1.47
CA VAL A 64 12.50 0.97 2.64
C VAL A 64 13.94 1.50 2.69
N PRO A 65 14.15 2.82 2.82
CA PRO A 65 15.49 3.39 2.89
C PRO A 65 16.26 2.92 4.14
N PRO A 66 17.60 3.09 4.16
CA PRO A 66 18.41 2.87 5.35
C PRO A 66 17.83 3.55 6.59
N ASP A 67 17.85 2.81 7.69
CA ASP A 67 17.34 3.21 9.01
C ASP A 67 15.85 3.59 9.03
N GLY A 68 15.12 3.32 7.94
CA GLY A 68 13.68 3.54 7.85
C GLY A 68 12.90 2.64 8.80
N VAL A 69 11.86 3.21 9.41
CA VAL A 69 10.95 2.51 10.32
C VAL A 69 9.53 2.61 9.77
N LEU A 70 8.89 1.46 9.59
CA LEU A 70 7.50 1.39 9.11
C LEU A 70 6.51 1.64 10.26
N VAL A 71 5.26 1.96 9.92
CA VAL A 71 4.20 2.25 10.91
C VAL A 71 3.95 1.11 11.89
N ASN A 72 4.24 -0.14 11.50
CA ASN A 72 4.15 -1.33 12.34
C ASN A 72 5.40 -1.60 13.19
N GLY A 73 6.36 -0.67 13.24
CA GLY A 73 7.59 -0.77 14.02
C GLY A 73 8.71 -1.58 13.36
N TYR A 74 8.50 -2.14 12.16
CA TYR A 74 9.58 -2.82 11.43
C TYR A 74 10.69 -1.83 11.07
N ALA A 75 11.93 -2.13 11.46
CA ALA A 75 13.11 -1.33 11.16
C ALA A 75 13.97 -2.00 10.09
N ALA A 76 14.29 -1.27 9.02
CA ALA A 76 15.01 -1.77 7.86
C ALA A 76 16.53 -1.96 8.09
N GLY A 77 17.08 -1.29 9.11
CA GLY A 77 18.52 -1.30 9.40
C GLY A 77 19.36 -0.47 8.41
N PRO A 78 20.71 -0.47 8.56
CA PRO A 78 21.60 0.50 7.91
C PRO A 78 21.75 0.32 6.39
N HIS A 79 21.20 -0.76 5.83
CA HIS A 79 21.24 -1.03 4.39
C HIS A 79 19.87 -0.89 3.72
N GLY A 80 18.84 -0.52 4.49
CA GLY A 80 17.46 -0.56 4.03
C GLY A 80 16.94 -2.00 3.93
N ALA A 81 15.70 -2.12 3.45
CA ALA A 81 15.03 -3.41 3.34
C ALA A 81 14.12 -3.45 2.11
N THR A 82 14.03 -4.63 1.49
CA THR A 82 13.04 -4.91 0.46
C THR A 82 12.06 -5.94 0.98
N LEU A 83 10.77 -5.59 0.99
CA LEU A 83 9.68 -6.43 1.45
C LEU A 83 8.75 -6.77 0.28
N HIS A 84 8.30 -8.02 0.22
CA HIS A 84 7.26 -8.45 -0.70
C HIS A 84 5.93 -8.51 0.03
N ILE A 85 4.93 -7.84 -0.52
CA ILE A 85 3.59 -7.71 0.06
C ILE A 85 2.61 -8.32 -0.92
N ALA A 86 1.78 -9.24 -0.45
CA ALA A 86 0.66 -9.77 -1.20
C ALA A 86 -0.61 -9.52 -0.39
N GLY A 87 -1.67 -9.08 -1.06
CA GLY A 87 -2.94 -8.78 -0.41
C GLY A 87 -4.11 -9.03 -1.31
N ALA A 88 -5.24 -9.33 -0.69
CA ALA A 88 -6.54 -9.37 -1.35
C ALA A 88 -7.55 -8.64 -0.47
N PHE A 89 -8.39 -7.81 -1.08
CA PHE A 89 -9.43 -7.07 -0.38
C PHE A 89 -10.72 -7.03 -1.20
N PRO A 90 -11.89 -6.96 -0.55
CA PRO A 90 -13.17 -6.89 -1.23
C PRO A 90 -13.26 -5.71 -2.19
N ARG A 91 -14.24 -5.75 -3.09
CA ARG A 91 -14.55 -4.66 -4.02
C ARG A 91 -14.60 -3.32 -3.27
N ALA A 92 -13.82 -2.37 -3.76
CA ALA A 92 -13.63 -1.08 -3.15
C ALA A 92 -14.90 -0.20 -3.27
N SER A 93 -15.39 0.34 -2.16
CA SER A 93 -16.26 1.53 -2.12
C SER A 93 -15.39 2.80 -2.01
N VAL A 94 -16.01 3.98 -2.14
CA VAL A 94 -15.33 5.30 -2.30
C VAL A 94 -14.25 5.58 -1.24
N ASP A 95 -14.33 4.97 -0.06
CA ASP A 95 -13.26 4.89 0.93
C ASP A 95 -13.06 3.41 1.31
N SER A 96 -11.98 2.80 0.81
CA SER A 96 -11.73 1.37 1.01
C SER A 96 -10.57 1.13 1.95
N ALA A 97 -10.81 0.32 2.98
CA ALA A 97 -9.77 -0.23 3.83
C ALA A 97 -9.30 -1.58 3.26
N ALA A 98 -8.01 -1.69 2.97
CA ALA A 98 -7.34 -2.94 2.67
C ALA A 98 -6.50 -3.37 3.87
N TYR A 99 -6.60 -4.64 4.26
CA TYR A 99 -5.75 -5.22 5.30
C TYR A 99 -4.61 -5.99 4.64
N LEU A 100 -3.38 -5.56 4.88
CA LEU A 100 -2.18 -6.15 4.29
C LEU A 100 -1.26 -6.68 5.40
N GLN A 101 -0.52 -7.76 5.13
CA GLN A 101 0.57 -8.17 5.99
C GLN A 101 1.89 -7.60 5.46
N VAL A 102 2.61 -6.87 6.31
CA VAL A 102 3.91 -6.29 6.00
C VAL A 102 4.89 -6.70 7.07
N ALA A 103 5.99 -7.35 6.67
CA ALA A 103 6.98 -7.93 7.58
C ALA A 103 6.37 -8.85 8.66
N GLY A 104 5.28 -9.56 8.33
CA GLY A 104 4.59 -10.47 9.24
C GLY A 104 3.53 -9.82 10.14
N SER A 105 3.40 -8.50 10.15
CA SER A 105 2.41 -7.78 10.95
C SER A 105 1.30 -7.18 10.08
N PRO A 106 0.03 -7.24 10.52
CA PRO A 106 -1.08 -6.61 9.82
C PRO A 106 -0.98 -5.07 9.86
N ILE A 107 -1.34 -4.45 8.74
CA ILE A 107 -1.58 -3.00 8.61
C ILE A 107 -2.91 -2.77 7.90
N SER A 108 -3.61 -1.71 8.29
CA SER A 108 -4.75 -1.19 7.54
C SER A 108 -4.27 -0.10 6.58
N VAL A 109 -4.77 -0.14 5.35
CA VAL A 109 -4.51 0.86 4.31
C VAL A 109 -5.82 1.42 3.85
N GLU A 110 -6.07 2.69 4.15
CA GLU A 110 -7.18 3.43 3.55
C GLU A 110 -6.74 3.96 2.19
N ILE A 111 -7.57 3.71 1.17
CA ILE A 111 -7.29 4.04 -0.22
C ILE A 111 -8.36 5.03 -0.68
N ARG A 112 -7.92 6.21 -1.13
CA ARG A 112 -8.78 7.28 -1.64
C ARG A 112 -8.41 7.65 -3.06
N TYR A 113 -9.36 7.60 -3.98
CA TYR A 113 -9.16 8.08 -5.36
C TYR A 113 -9.06 9.61 -5.37
N LEU A 114 -8.00 10.14 -6.01
CA LEU A 114 -7.74 11.58 -6.11
C LEU A 114 -8.07 12.13 -7.50
N GLY A 115 -8.04 11.29 -8.53
CA GLY A 115 -8.41 11.68 -9.89
C GLY A 115 -7.68 10.88 -10.96
N PRO A 116 -8.03 11.10 -12.23
CA PRO A 116 -7.42 10.41 -13.35
C PRO A 116 -5.97 10.85 -13.57
N LEU A 117 -5.20 10.02 -14.27
CA LEU A 117 -3.88 10.43 -14.75
C LEU A 117 -4.01 11.44 -15.91
N PRO A 118 -3.08 12.41 -16.02
CA PRO A 118 -3.01 13.24 -17.21
C PRO A 118 -2.72 12.38 -18.45
N ASN A 119 -3.34 12.74 -19.57
CA ASN A 119 -3.14 12.09 -20.87
C ASN A 119 -1.72 12.28 -21.41
#